data_AF-A0A921TCA7-F1
#
_entry.id   AF-A0A921TCA7-F1
#
_cell.length_a   1.000
_cell.length_b   1.000
_cell.length_c   1.000
_cell.angle_alpha   90.00
_cell.angle_beta   90.00
_cell.angle_gamma   90.00
#
_symmetry.space_group_name_H-M   'P 1'
#
loop_
_entity.id
_entity.type
_entity.pdbx_description
1 polymer ?
#
loop_
_entity_poly.entity_id
_entity_poly.type
_entity_poly.pdbx_seq_one_letter_code
_entity_poly.pdbx_strand_id
1 'polypeptide(L)'
;MTLNLMMPQQDELKPRITVFGVGGAGGNAVNNMIEKQLDGVEFVVANTDAQALQQSRAPAKVQMGVKVTEGLGAGARPSVGAAAAEETIEEIVDHLAGAHMCFITAGMGGGTGTGAAPIIAQAARELGVLTVGVVTKPFQFEGGKRMRQAEDGVEALQKMVDTLIIIPNQNLFRLANEKTTFTEAFALADDVLYQGVKGVTDLMVRPGLINLDFADVRAVMDEMGKAMMGTGEAEGEDRAQQAAEKAIANPLLDEISLNGAKGVLINVTGGHDLTLFELDEAANVIRDKVDSDANIIVGSTLDEGMSGRMRVSVVATGIDTVKKSGEEPGPRRRMAEPLAAPREEAPQQPQGQGRGEVYAAEPQRDWAASGRSESFHDRETQRRVDPQTEMTEDDDGGLPAPAYRPEPAQPAAEAPQPRRAAGYPSPEAMERLQAAVQKAPSAGTSAGGQSANPGQGHETPNAGGSRLGGGINSLINRMTGHPEQGGERAAHGQAAAARRQAPPVRRYEEEPDMSPEEERIEIPAFLRRQAN
;
A
#
# COMPACT_ATOMS: atom_id res chain seq x y z
N MET A 1 57.04 10.28 -15.70
CA MET A 1 55.60 10.50 -15.51
C MET A 1 55.09 9.39 -14.63
N THR A 2 54.46 9.69 -13.49
CA THR A 2 53.82 8.69 -12.63
C THR A 2 52.44 8.35 -13.20
N LEU A 3 52.24 7.12 -13.68
CA LEU A 3 50.90 6.65 -14.01
C LEU A 3 50.12 6.42 -12.71
N ASN A 4 49.19 7.33 -12.40
CA ASN A 4 48.13 7.02 -11.45
C ASN A 4 47.18 6.03 -12.12
N LEU A 5 47.34 4.74 -11.85
CA LEU A 5 46.25 3.79 -12.03
C LEU A 5 45.19 4.09 -10.97
N MET A 6 44.20 4.92 -11.33
CA MET A 6 42.92 4.85 -10.67
C MET A 6 42.32 3.49 -11.04
N MET A 7 42.28 2.56 -10.08
CA MET A 7 41.42 1.41 -10.18
C MET A 7 39.98 1.94 -10.35
N PRO A 8 39.20 1.48 -11.34
CA PRO A 8 37.78 1.79 -11.35
C PRO A 8 37.22 1.27 -10.03
N GLN A 9 36.51 2.12 -9.29
CA GLN A 9 35.68 1.65 -8.19
C GLN A 9 34.69 0.66 -8.82
N GLN A 10 34.81 -0.62 -8.47
CA GLN A 10 33.73 -1.55 -8.67
C GLN A 10 32.67 -1.14 -7.67
N ASP A 11 31.76 -0.27 -8.09
CA ASP A 11 30.51 -0.07 -7.39
C ASP A 11 29.86 -1.46 -7.31
N GLU A 12 29.82 -2.04 -6.11
CA GLU A 12 29.01 -3.23 -5.87
C GLU A 12 27.58 -2.83 -6.21
N LEU A 13 27.04 -3.40 -7.30
CA LEU A 13 25.70 -3.12 -7.83
C LEU A 13 24.62 -3.75 -6.93
N LYS A 14 24.66 -3.44 -5.63
CA LYS A 14 23.64 -3.79 -4.65
C LYS A 14 22.41 -2.91 -4.92
N PRO A 15 21.19 -3.48 -4.87
CA PRO A 15 19.98 -2.70 -5.05
C PRO A 15 19.88 -1.65 -3.93
N ARG A 16 19.77 -0.37 -4.31
CA ARG A 16 19.57 0.72 -3.35
C ARG A 16 18.12 0.70 -2.88
N ILE A 17 17.92 0.33 -1.61
CA ILE A 17 16.60 0.24 -0.97
C ILE A 17 16.43 1.43 -0.02
N THR A 18 15.31 2.14 -0.13
CA THR A 18 14.97 3.28 0.74
C THR A 18 13.74 2.96 1.58
N VAL A 19 13.77 3.28 2.87
CA VAL A 19 12.63 3.16 3.79
C VAL A 19 12.16 4.55 4.19
N PHE A 20 10.96 4.92 3.75
CA PHE A 20 10.33 6.22 3.92
C PHE A 20 9.28 6.16 5.04
N GLY A 21 9.61 6.70 6.21
CA GLY A 21 8.71 6.81 7.35
C GLY A 21 7.85 8.06 7.29
N VAL A 22 6.53 7.91 7.11
CA VAL A 22 5.60 9.03 6.88
C VAL A 22 4.75 9.32 8.12
N GLY A 23 4.87 10.56 8.62
CA GLY A 23 4.18 11.02 9.82
C GLY A 23 4.70 10.38 11.11
N GLY A 24 4.00 10.59 12.23
CA GLY A 24 4.45 10.14 13.56
C GLY A 24 4.70 8.62 13.66
N ALA A 25 3.72 7.80 13.28
CA ALA A 25 3.85 6.33 13.35
C ALA A 25 4.92 5.79 12.39
N GLY A 26 5.03 6.32 11.16
CA GLY A 26 6.10 5.95 10.23
C GLY A 26 7.49 6.34 10.77
N GLY A 27 7.61 7.51 11.41
CA GLY A 27 8.83 7.94 12.09
C GLY A 27 9.20 7.06 13.28
N ASN A 28 8.22 6.60 14.08
CA ASN A 28 8.45 5.66 15.17
C ASN A 28 8.92 4.29 14.64
N ALA A 29 8.26 3.74 13.63
CA ALA A 29 8.66 2.50 12.99
C ALA A 29 10.08 2.57 12.41
N VAL A 30 10.45 3.68 11.75
CA VAL A 30 11.84 3.90 11.30
C VAL A 30 12.83 4.00 12.47
N ASN A 31 12.47 4.68 13.57
CA ASN A 31 13.32 4.71 14.77
C ASN A 31 13.54 3.29 15.32
N ASN A 32 12.50 2.44 15.37
CA ASN A 32 12.59 1.04 15.79
C ASN A 32 13.47 0.20 14.84
N MET A 33 13.32 0.38 13.52
CA MET A 33 14.17 -0.28 12.51
C MET A 33 15.65 0.09 12.66
N ILE A 34 15.96 1.34 13.01
CA ILE A 34 17.32 1.82 13.31
C ILE A 34 17.83 1.25 14.63
N GLU A 35 17.01 1.21 15.68
CA GLU A 35 17.36 0.59 16.97
C GLU A 35 17.64 -0.91 16.84
N LYS A 36 16.91 -1.60 15.97
CA LYS A 36 17.08 -3.03 15.66
C LYS A 36 18.12 -3.33 14.59
N GLN A 37 18.88 -2.31 14.15
CA GLN A 37 20.02 -2.46 13.23
C GLN A 37 19.63 -3.17 11.92
N LEU A 38 18.56 -2.71 11.26
CA LEU A 38 18.21 -3.19 9.92
C LEU A 38 19.24 -2.71 8.90
N ASP A 39 19.95 -3.66 8.29
CA ASP A 39 21.06 -3.40 7.36
C ASP A 39 20.60 -3.10 5.92
N GLY A 40 21.46 -2.44 5.14
CA GLY A 40 21.34 -2.31 3.69
C GLY A 40 20.17 -1.45 3.19
N VAL A 41 19.58 -0.63 4.05
CA VAL A 41 18.50 0.30 3.72
C VAL A 41 18.86 1.75 4.08
N GLU A 42 18.39 2.69 3.27
CA GLU A 42 18.49 4.12 3.56
C GLU A 42 17.22 4.64 4.24
N PHE A 43 17.34 5.19 5.44
CA PHE A 43 16.19 5.72 6.19
C PHE A 43 15.93 7.20 5.92
N VAL A 44 14.71 7.51 5.49
CA VAL A 44 14.18 8.86 5.33
C VAL A 44 12.92 8.98 6.18
N VAL A 45 12.78 10.04 6.97
CA VAL A 45 11.53 10.34 7.69
C VAL A 45 10.94 11.65 7.19
N ALA A 46 9.68 11.61 6.77
CA ALA A 46 8.94 12.77 6.31
C ALA A 46 7.77 13.08 7.24
N ASN A 47 7.76 14.29 7.83
CA ASN A 47 6.71 14.68 8.75
C ASN A 47 6.38 16.18 8.65
N THR A 48 5.12 16.52 8.90
CA THR A 48 4.60 17.89 9.05
C THR A 48 4.81 18.45 10.46
N ASP A 49 5.05 17.58 11.44
CA ASP A 49 5.34 17.94 12.83
C ASP A 49 6.86 18.07 13.01
N ALA A 50 7.32 19.29 13.28
CA ALA A 50 8.73 19.60 13.46
C ALA A 50 9.32 19.01 14.75
N GLN A 51 8.53 18.87 15.82
CA GLN A 51 8.99 18.31 17.09
C GLN A 51 9.25 16.81 16.95
N ALA A 52 8.34 16.09 16.28
CA ALA A 52 8.51 14.69 15.96
C ALA A 52 9.73 14.45 15.04
N LEU A 53 9.96 15.35 14.07
CA LEU A 53 11.11 15.24 13.15
C LEU A 53 12.46 15.50 13.87
N GLN A 54 12.51 16.40 14.85
CA GLN A 54 13.68 16.61 15.70
C GLN A 54 14.04 15.34 16.49
N GLN A 55 13.04 14.63 17.02
CA GLN A 55 13.21 13.39 17.79
C GLN A 55 13.58 12.15 16.94
N SER A 56 13.37 12.21 15.61
CA SER A 56 13.73 11.09 14.72
C SER A 56 15.24 10.82 14.72
N ARG A 57 15.61 9.54 14.60
CA ARG A 57 17.01 9.09 14.46
C ARG A 57 17.42 8.84 13.00
N ALA A 58 16.50 9.03 12.05
CA ALA A 58 16.80 8.87 10.63
C ALA A 58 17.89 9.86 10.16
N PRO A 59 18.86 9.42 9.32
CA PRO A 59 19.87 10.32 8.75
C PRO A 59 19.26 11.40 7.85
N ALA A 60 18.25 11.05 7.07
CA ALA A 60 17.51 11.96 6.20
C ALA A 60 16.15 12.31 6.80
N LYS A 61 15.79 13.60 6.74
CA LYS A 61 14.62 14.19 7.42
C LYS A 61 13.99 15.26 6.54
N VAL A 62 12.75 15.03 6.12
CA VAL A 62 11.98 15.93 5.24
C VAL A 62 10.88 16.61 6.07
N GLN A 63 10.92 17.94 6.18
CA GLN A 63 9.85 18.70 6.85
C GLN A 63 8.79 19.12 5.83
N MET A 64 7.69 18.36 5.79
CA MET A 64 6.61 18.60 4.83
C MET A 64 5.72 19.78 5.24
N GLY A 65 5.22 20.54 4.27
CA GLY A 65 4.14 21.51 4.47
C GLY A 65 4.47 22.67 5.39
N VAL A 66 5.68 23.23 5.33
CA VAL A 66 6.12 24.33 6.20
C VAL A 66 5.19 25.54 6.10
N LYS A 67 4.69 25.87 4.90
CA LYS A 67 3.75 26.97 4.69
C LYS A 67 2.32 26.64 5.11
N VAL A 68 1.91 25.37 4.99
CA VAL A 68 0.53 24.93 5.27
C VAL A 68 0.28 24.64 6.76
N THR A 69 1.30 24.18 7.48
CA THR A 69 1.18 23.65 8.85
C THR A 69 1.98 24.42 9.90
N GLU A 70 2.88 25.32 9.48
CA GLU A 70 3.82 26.04 10.36
C GLU A 70 4.69 25.11 11.23
N GLY A 71 4.83 23.83 10.85
CA GLY A 71 5.54 22.81 11.63
C GLY A 71 4.73 22.19 12.78
N LEU A 72 3.44 22.51 12.90
CA LEU A 72 2.53 22.05 13.97
C LEU A 72 1.78 20.75 13.62
N GLY A 73 2.05 20.16 12.46
CA GLY A 73 1.42 18.92 12.02
C GLY A 73 0.05 19.07 11.34
N ALA A 74 -0.42 18.00 10.71
CA ALA A 74 -1.64 18.00 9.88
C ALA A 74 -2.98 17.94 10.65
N GLY A 75 -2.99 18.03 11.99
CA GLY A 75 -4.22 18.13 12.80
C GLY A 75 -5.28 17.02 12.57
N ALA A 76 -4.85 15.78 12.30
CA ALA A 76 -5.73 14.66 11.91
C ALA A 76 -6.59 14.88 10.64
N ARG A 77 -6.14 15.75 9.72
CA ARG A 77 -6.78 16.04 8.43
C ARG A 77 -5.94 15.49 7.27
N PRO A 78 -6.36 14.40 6.59
CA PRO A 78 -5.61 13.83 5.46
C PRO A 78 -5.35 14.83 4.33
N SER A 79 -6.29 15.72 4.01
CA SER A 79 -6.10 16.74 2.98
C SER A 79 -4.99 17.75 3.29
N VAL A 80 -4.68 17.98 4.58
CA VAL A 80 -3.53 18.82 4.99
C VAL A 80 -2.23 18.04 4.82
N GLY A 81 -2.23 16.73 5.10
CA GLY A 81 -1.09 15.85 4.85
C GLY A 81 -0.75 15.73 3.36
N ALA A 82 -1.76 15.62 2.49
CA ALA A 82 -1.58 15.58 1.04
C ALA A 82 -0.98 16.90 0.50
N ALA A 83 -1.61 18.04 0.81
CA ALA A 83 -1.11 19.35 0.39
C ALA A 83 0.31 19.66 0.92
N ALA A 84 0.65 19.15 2.11
CA ALA A 84 1.99 19.26 2.68
C ALA A 84 3.05 18.43 1.93
N ALA A 85 2.67 17.26 1.40
CA ALA A 85 3.55 16.44 0.57
C ALA A 85 3.71 17.03 -0.84
N GLU A 86 2.62 17.55 -1.42
CA GLU A 86 2.63 18.28 -2.70
C GLU A 86 3.53 19.54 -2.63
N GLU A 87 3.53 20.27 -1.51
CA GLU A 87 4.42 21.43 -1.28
C GLU A 87 5.92 21.05 -1.31
N THR A 88 6.25 19.84 -0.89
CA THR A 88 7.62 19.36 -0.65
C THR A 88 8.02 18.24 -1.65
N ILE A 89 7.31 18.14 -2.78
CA ILE A 89 7.46 17.02 -3.72
C ILE A 89 8.84 16.94 -4.37
N GLU A 90 9.50 18.08 -4.61
CA GLU A 90 10.85 18.14 -5.19
C GLU A 90 11.89 17.46 -4.26
N GLU A 91 11.85 17.78 -2.96
CA GLU A 91 12.73 17.18 -1.94
C GLU A 91 12.44 15.68 -1.73
N ILE A 92 11.18 15.27 -1.83
CA ILE A 92 10.77 13.86 -1.78
C ILE A 92 11.36 13.10 -2.99
N VAL A 93 11.27 13.69 -4.20
CA VAL A 93 11.83 13.10 -5.44
C VAL A 93 13.35 13.00 -5.35
N ASP A 94 14.06 14.00 -4.85
CA ASP A 94 15.51 13.97 -4.67
C ASP A 94 15.97 12.81 -3.75
N HIS A 95 15.20 12.51 -2.69
CA HIS A 95 15.47 11.36 -1.82
C HIS A 95 15.17 10.00 -2.47
N LEU A 96 14.19 9.93 -3.37
CA LEU A 96 13.81 8.72 -4.11
C LEU A 96 14.69 8.48 -5.36
N ALA A 97 15.35 9.52 -5.88
CA ALA A 97 16.13 9.46 -7.09
C ALA A 97 17.27 8.44 -6.97
N GLY A 98 17.26 7.41 -7.83
CA GLY A 98 18.25 6.33 -7.84
C GLY A 98 18.01 5.22 -6.80
N ALA A 99 16.87 5.23 -6.10
CA ALA A 99 16.39 4.03 -5.40
C ALA A 99 15.88 3.00 -6.43
N HIS A 100 16.08 1.72 -6.14
CA HIS A 100 15.52 0.61 -6.93
C HIS A 100 14.19 0.14 -6.31
N MET A 101 14.10 0.22 -4.98
CA MET A 101 12.95 -0.17 -4.19
C MET A 101 12.70 0.84 -3.07
N CYS A 102 11.43 1.16 -2.82
CA CYS A 102 11.00 2.06 -1.74
C CYS A 102 9.94 1.38 -0.87
N PHE A 103 10.22 1.29 0.44
CA PHE A 103 9.23 0.91 1.45
C PHE A 103 8.62 2.16 2.07
N ILE A 104 7.31 2.32 1.98
CA ILE A 104 6.59 3.45 2.58
C ILE A 104 5.87 2.96 3.84
N THR A 105 6.37 3.35 5.01
CA THR A 105 5.79 2.97 6.31
C THR A 105 5.00 4.12 6.93
N ALA A 106 3.74 3.84 7.28
CA ALA A 106 2.80 4.84 7.79
C ALA A 106 1.72 4.23 8.69
N GLY A 107 1.28 5.02 9.69
CA GLY A 107 0.08 4.73 10.47
C GLY A 107 -1.15 5.44 9.91
N MET A 108 -2.15 4.67 9.49
CA MET A 108 -3.32 5.19 8.79
C MET A 108 -4.38 5.74 9.76
N GLY A 109 -5.24 6.61 9.23
CA GLY A 109 -6.26 7.33 10.01
C GLY A 109 -5.75 8.60 10.71
N GLY A 110 -4.44 8.86 10.71
CA GLY A 110 -3.87 10.17 11.06
C GLY A 110 -4.13 11.24 9.99
N GLY A 111 -3.51 12.41 10.15
CA GLY A 111 -3.48 13.44 9.10
C GLY A 111 -2.34 13.20 8.11
N THR A 112 -1.11 13.23 8.61
CA THR A 112 0.12 13.18 7.79
C THR A 112 0.28 11.85 7.07
N GLY A 113 0.33 10.70 7.78
CA GLY A 113 0.51 9.38 7.15
C GLY A 113 -0.54 9.09 6.07
N THR A 114 -1.82 9.19 6.43
CA THR A 114 -2.97 8.97 5.54
C THR A 114 -2.97 9.84 4.28
N GLY A 115 -2.53 11.10 4.38
CA GLY A 115 -2.57 12.06 3.29
C GLY A 115 -1.30 12.10 2.43
N ALA A 116 -0.13 12.01 3.06
CA ALA A 116 1.16 12.14 2.39
C ALA A 116 1.66 10.82 1.78
N ALA A 117 1.39 9.66 2.40
CA ALA A 117 1.90 8.38 1.90
C ALA A 117 1.46 8.06 0.47
N PRO A 118 0.19 8.31 0.02
CA PRO A 118 -0.19 8.12 -1.38
C PRO A 118 0.57 9.03 -2.36
N ILE A 119 0.89 10.26 -1.96
CA ILE A 119 1.63 11.23 -2.79
C ILE A 119 3.10 10.80 -2.95
N ILE A 120 3.73 10.37 -1.85
CA ILE A 120 5.10 9.82 -1.85
C ILE A 120 5.15 8.52 -2.69
N ALA A 121 4.14 7.66 -2.58
CA ALA A 121 4.02 6.43 -3.38
C ALA A 121 3.89 6.73 -4.87
N GLN A 122 3.06 7.71 -5.23
CA GLN A 122 2.91 8.15 -6.63
C GLN A 122 4.25 8.65 -7.18
N ALA A 123 4.98 9.49 -6.43
CA ALA A 123 6.30 9.98 -6.85
C ALA A 123 7.31 8.84 -7.06
N ALA A 124 7.37 7.87 -6.14
CA ALA A 124 8.26 6.71 -6.27
C ALA A 124 7.93 5.87 -7.52
N ARG A 125 6.63 5.63 -7.76
CA ARG A 125 6.15 4.86 -8.92
C ARG A 125 6.38 5.58 -10.25
N GLU A 126 6.21 6.91 -10.30
CA GLU A 126 6.52 7.74 -11.48
C GLU A 126 8.02 7.74 -11.82
N LEU A 127 8.89 7.55 -10.83
CA LEU A 127 10.34 7.35 -11.02
C LEU A 127 10.72 5.91 -11.39
N GLY A 128 9.75 4.98 -11.46
CA GLY A 128 9.97 3.56 -11.78
C GLY A 128 10.52 2.72 -10.62
N VAL A 129 10.48 3.23 -9.39
CA VAL A 129 10.92 2.54 -8.17
C VAL A 129 9.88 1.51 -7.75
N LEU A 130 10.30 0.26 -7.45
CA LEU A 130 9.38 -0.75 -6.91
C LEU A 130 8.87 -0.29 -5.54
N THR A 131 7.57 0.03 -5.45
CA THR A 131 7.01 0.74 -4.32
C THR A 131 6.13 -0.18 -3.47
N VAL A 132 6.57 -0.43 -2.24
CA VAL A 132 5.88 -1.30 -1.27
C VAL A 132 5.36 -0.48 -0.10
N GLY A 133 4.05 -0.35 0.04
CA GLY A 133 3.44 0.22 1.23
C GLY A 133 3.39 -0.81 2.36
N VAL A 134 3.81 -0.44 3.57
CA VAL A 134 3.67 -1.27 4.78
C VAL A 134 2.99 -0.43 5.85
N VAL A 135 1.68 -0.61 6.05
CA VAL A 135 0.87 0.35 6.81
C VAL A 135 0.01 -0.29 7.89
N THR A 136 -0.14 0.42 9.00
CA THR A 136 -1.03 0.00 10.11
C THR A 136 -2.41 0.62 10.00
N LYS A 137 -3.45 -0.18 10.24
CA LYS A 137 -4.81 0.32 10.54
C LYS A 137 -4.94 0.54 12.05
N PRO A 138 -5.62 1.61 12.50
CA PRO A 138 -5.72 1.96 13.92
C PRO A 138 -6.48 0.89 14.73
N PHE A 139 -6.32 0.93 16.05
CA PHE A 139 -7.15 0.09 16.93
C PHE A 139 -8.60 0.61 16.97
N GLN A 140 -9.57 -0.28 17.25
CA GLN A 140 -10.98 0.12 17.36
C GLN A 140 -11.22 1.18 18.45
N PHE A 141 -10.44 1.15 19.55
CA PHE A 141 -10.55 2.13 20.65
C PHE A 141 -10.14 3.55 20.25
N GLU A 142 -9.40 3.74 19.14
CA GLU A 142 -9.03 5.07 18.63
C GLU A 142 -10.20 5.78 17.92
N GLY A 143 -11.33 5.08 17.77
CA GLY A 143 -12.61 5.63 17.37
C GLY A 143 -12.92 5.50 15.88
N GLY A 144 -14.20 5.27 15.57
CA GLY A 144 -14.68 5.01 14.21
C GLY A 144 -14.51 6.15 13.19
N LYS A 145 -14.09 7.35 13.62
CA LYS A 145 -13.63 8.40 12.68
C LYS A 145 -12.24 8.07 12.14
N ARG A 146 -11.31 7.69 13.02
CA ARG A 146 -9.93 7.34 12.66
C ARG A 146 -9.90 6.10 11.77
N MET A 147 -10.72 5.10 12.08
CA MET A 147 -10.87 3.89 11.25
C MET A 147 -11.35 4.22 9.83
N ARG A 148 -12.38 5.06 9.66
CA ARG A 148 -12.86 5.48 8.32
C ARG A 148 -11.76 6.19 7.52
N GLN A 149 -11.08 7.16 8.14
CA GLN A 149 -9.94 7.84 7.52
C GLN A 149 -8.82 6.85 7.14
N ALA A 150 -8.64 5.77 7.90
CA ALA A 150 -7.66 4.73 7.58
C ALA A 150 -8.08 3.89 6.38
N GLU A 151 -9.34 3.46 6.27
CA GLU A 151 -9.85 2.75 5.10
C GLU A 151 -9.75 3.62 3.82
N ASP A 152 -10.20 4.87 3.88
CA ASP A 152 -10.14 5.82 2.75
C ASP A 152 -8.68 6.01 2.26
N GLY A 153 -7.74 6.17 3.20
CA GLY A 153 -6.31 6.32 2.89
C GLY A 153 -5.65 5.03 2.41
N VAL A 154 -6.08 3.86 2.89
CA VAL A 154 -5.62 2.55 2.40
C VAL A 154 -6.06 2.35 0.95
N GLU A 155 -7.31 2.71 0.60
CA GLU A 155 -7.80 2.63 -0.78
C GLU A 155 -7.08 3.62 -1.72
N ALA A 156 -6.74 4.81 -1.22
CA ALA A 156 -5.93 5.78 -1.95
C ALA A 156 -4.50 5.27 -2.19
N LEU A 157 -3.83 4.77 -1.14
CA LEU A 157 -2.47 4.25 -1.21
C LEU A 157 -2.37 3.01 -2.11
N GLN A 158 -3.35 2.09 -2.05
CA GLN A 158 -3.39 0.88 -2.88
C GLN A 158 -3.34 1.18 -4.39
N LYS A 159 -3.80 2.36 -4.82
CA LYS A 159 -3.78 2.77 -6.24
C LYS A 159 -2.39 3.26 -6.70
N MET A 160 -1.53 3.62 -5.75
CA MET A 160 -0.25 4.28 -5.98
C MET A 160 0.98 3.41 -5.67
N VAL A 161 0.81 2.28 -4.98
CA VAL A 161 1.88 1.30 -4.71
C VAL A 161 1.71 0.05 -5.57
N ASP A 162 2.80 -0.70 -5.77
CA ASP A 162 2.78 -1.96 -6.50
C ASP A 162 2.30 -3.11 -5.58
N THR A 163 2.74 -3.09 -4.32
CA THR A 163 2.25 -3.96 -3.24
C THR A 163 1.94 -3.16 -1.96
N LEU A 164 0.83 -3.48 -1.28
CA LEU A 164 0.40 -2.88 -0.03
C LEU A 164 0.21 -3.95 1.06
N ILE A 165 1.17 -4.07 1.97
CA ILE A 165 1.07 -4.88 3.19
C ILE A 165 0.24 -4.11 4.22
N ILE A 166 -0.89 -4.68 4.63
CA ILE A 166 -1.82 -4.06 5.59
C ILE A 166 -1.73 -4.79 6.93
N ILE A 167 -1.38 -4.06 7.98
CA ILE A 167 -1.29 -4.58 9.36
C ILE A 167 -2.52 -4.08 10.15
N PRO A 168 -3.50 -4.94 10.44
CA PRO A 168 -4.63 -4.56 11.29
C PRO A 168 -4.20 -4.58 12.76
N ASN A 169 -4.00 -3.42 13.40
CA ASN A 169 -3.57 -3.36 14.80
C ASN A 169 -4.52 -4.10 15.75
N GLN A 170 -5.80 -4.21 15.40
CA GLN A 170 -6.77 -5.00 16.16
C GLN A 170 -6.36 -6.48 16.33
N ASN A 171 -5.60 -7.06 15.38
CA ASN A 171 -5.15 -8.44 15.46
C ASN A 171 -3.95 -8.61 16.41
N LEU A 172 -3.23 -7.52 16.74
CA LEU A 172 -2.16 -7.53 17.75
C LEU A 172 -2.70 -7.86 19.15
N PHE A 173 -3.98 -7.58 19.43
CA PHE A 173 -4.62 -8.03 20.68
C PHE A 173 -4.72 -9.56 20.81
N ARG A 174 -4.62 -10.33 19.71
CA ARG A 174 -4.55 -11.79 19.75
C ARG A 174 -3.14 -12.31 20.09
N LEU A 175 -2.14 -11.43 20.05
CA LEU A 175 -0.74 -11.70 20.42
C LEU A 175 -0.39 -11.10 21.79
N ALA A 176 -1.13 -10.08 22.22
CA ALA A 176 -1.01 -9.42 23.52
C ALA A 176 -1.69 -10.22 24.65
N ASN A 177 -1.38 -9.85 25.90
CA ASN A 177 -2.02 -10.40 27.09
C ASN A 177 -2.78 -9.31 27.86
N GLU A 178 -3.59 -9.68 28.86
CA GLU A 178 -4.41 -8.74 29.65
C GLU A 178 -3.63 -7.63 30.38
N LYS A 179 -2.30 -7.77 30.50
CA LYS A 179 -1.42 -6.79 31.14
C LYS A 179 -0.74 -5.84 30.15
N THR A 180 -0.86 -6.09 28.84
CA THR A 180 -0.24 -5.28 27.80
C THR A 180 -0.82 -3.87 27.80
N THR A 181 0.03 -2.89 28.06
CA THR A 181 -0.30 -1.46 28.10
C THR A 181 -0.46 -0.88 26.69
N PHE A 182 -1.07 0.30 26.56
CA PHE A 182 -1.17 1.00 25.28
C PHE A 182 0.20 1.26 24.63
N THR A 183 1.22 1.60 25.42
CA THR A 183 2.58 1.85 24.92
C THR A 183 3.18 0.57 24.32
N GLU A 184 3.02 -0.56 25.00
CA GLU A 184 3.48 -1.87 24.51
C GLU A 184 2.67 -2.30 23.26
N ALA A 185 1.37 -2.00 23.19
CA ALA A 185 0.55 -2.30 22.02
C ALA A 185 0.97 -1.51 20.77
N PHE A 186 1.41 -0.25 20.91
CA PHE A 186 2.02 0.50 19.80
C PHE A 186 3.43 0.01 19.46
N ALA A 187 4.25 -0.36 20.45
CA ALA A 187 5.55 -0.98 20.19
C ALA A 187 5.42 -2.33 19.43
N LEU A 188 4.40 -3.14 19.73
CA LEU A 188 4.07 -4.33 18.95
C LEU A 188 3.69 -4.00 17.49
N ALA A 189 3.03 -2.87 17.24
CA ALA A 189 2.72 -2.43 15.87
C ALA A 189 3.99 -1.97 15.12
N ASP A 190 4.88 -1.23 15.78
CA ASP A 190 6.18 -0.83 15.24
C ASP A 190 7.10 -2.04 14.98
N ASP A 191 6.98 -3.11 15.79
CA ASP A 191 7.69 -4.38 15.63
C ASP A 191 7.21 -5.17 14.42
N VAL A 192 5.90 -5.19 14.18
CA VAL A 192 5.31 -5.83 13.00
C VAL A 192 5.62 -5.02 11.74
N LEU A 193 5.69 -3.69 11.81
CA LEU A 193 6.20 -2.85 10.70
C LEU A 193 7.67 -3.16 10.37
N TYR A 194 8.52 -3.31 11.39
CA TYR A 194 9.90 -3.76 11.23
C TYR A 194 10.00 -5.15 10.59
N GLN A 195 9.21 -6.12 11.05
CA GLN A 195 9.13 -7.45 10.43
C GLN A 195 8.66 -7.37 8.97
N GLY A 196 7.67 -6.51 8.67
CA GLY A 196 7.15 -6.23 7.33
C GLY A 196 8.22 -5.84 6.33
N VAL A 197 9.11 -4.91 6.70
CA VAL A 197 10.23 -4.50 5.85
C VAL A 197 11.33 -5.57 5.85
N LYS A 198 11.76 -6.03 7.04
CA LYS A 198 12.88 -6.97 7.19
C LYS A 198 12.67 -8.28 6.43
N GLY A 199 11.44 -8.82 6.47
CA GLY A 199 11.10 -10.09 5.82
C GLY A 199 11.39 -10.10 4.32
N VAL A 200 11.29 -8.94 3.66
CA VAL A 200 11.60 -8.75 2.24
C VAL A 200 13.04 -8.27 2.03
N THR A 201 13.55 -7.32 2.82
CA THR A 201 14.90 -6.76 2.59
C THR A 201 16.03 -7.74 2.90
N ASP A 202 15.88 -8.60 3.91
CA ASP A 202 16.88 -9.59 4.28
C ASP A 202 17.29 -10.48 3.09
N LEU A 203 16.30 -10.92 2.30
CA LEU A 203 16.46 -11.82 1.15
C LEU A 203 17.37 -11.29 0.03
N MET A 204 17.52 -9.97 -0.03
CA MET A 204 18.30 -9.25 -1.05
C MET A 204 19.62 -8.70 -0.50
N VAL A 205 19.66 -8.37 0.80
CA VAL A 205 20.79 -7.66 1.44
C VAL A 205 21.75 -8.63 2.13
N ARG A 206 21.21 -9.64 2.83
CA ARG A 206 22.00 -10.53 3.70
C ARG A 206 22.35 -11.84 2.99
N PRO A 207 23.54 -12.42 3.23
CA PRO A 207 23.87 -13.74 2.69
C PRO A 207 22.97 -14.85 3.25
N GLY A 208 22.59 -15.77 2.37
CA GLY A 208 21.85 -16.98 2.66
C GLY A 208 22.35 -18.18 1.84
N LEU A 209 21.72 -19.34 2.04
CA LEU A 209 21.94 -20.56 1.24
C LEU A 209 21.32 -20.41 -0.16
N ILE A 210 20.13 -19.83 -0.21
CA ILE A 210 19.41 -19.37 -1.40
C ILE A 210 19.20 -17.85 -1.25
N ASN A 211 20.06 -17.08 -1.92
CA ASN A 211 19.85 -15.64 -2.13
C ASN A 211 18.88 -15.45 -3.28
N LEU A 212 18.04 -14.42 -3.21
CA LEU A 212 17.16 -14.01 -4.31
C LEU A 212 17.71 -12.76 -4.97
N ASP A 213 17.53 -12.63 -6.28
CA ASP A 213 17.86 -11.38 -6.96
C ASP A 213 16.70 -10.38 -6.89
N PHE A 214 16.96 -9.14 -7.31
CA PHE A 214 15.92 -8.11 -7.29
C PHE A 214 14.81 -8.36 -8.34
N ALA A 215 15.10 -9.05 -9.43
CA ALA A 215 14.12 -9.36 -10.46
C ALA A 215 13.13 -10.43 -10.00
N ASP A 216 13.58 -11.43 -9.23
CA ASP A 216 12.74 -12.42 -8.55
C ASP A 216 11.74 -11.73 -7.60
N VAL A 217 12.23 -10.90 -6.68
CA VAL A 217 11.38 -10.15 -5.74
C VAL A 217 10.42 -9.21 -6.48
N ARG A 218 10.91 -8.51 -7.51
CA ARG A 218 10.07 -7.65 -8.36
C ARG A 218 8.97 -8.45 -9.07
N ALA A 219 9.26 -9.64 -9.61
CA ALA A 219 8.29 -10.47 -10.31
C ALA A 219 7.13 -10.99 -9.43
N VAL A 220 7.30 -11.03 -8.10
CA VAL A 220 6.23 -11.38 -7.14
C VAL A 220 5.57 -10.16 -6.49
N MET A 221 6.14 -8.96 -6.57
CA MET A 221 5.61 -7.75 -5.91
C MET A 221 5.12 -6.65 -6.86
N ASP A 222 5.39 -6.73 -8.16
CA ASP A 222 4.95 -5.76 -9.17
C ASP A 222 3.44 -5.89 -9.45
N GLU A 223 2.72 -4.77 -9.35
CA GLU A 223 1.25 -4.63 -9.55
C GLU A 223 0.30 -5.61 -8.81
N MET A 224 0.75 -6.27 -7.73
CA MET A 224 -0.06 -7.27 -7.00
C MET A 224 -1.12 -6.68 -6.05
N GLY A 225 -1.05 -5.40 -5.72
CA GLY A 225 -2.05 -4.73 -4.88
C GLY A 225 -1.95 -5.17 -3.42
N LYS A 226 -3.02 -5.72 -2.83
CA LYS A 226 -3.00 -6.05 -1.38
C LYS A 226 -2.15 -7.27 -1.07
N ALA A 227 -1.43 -7.17 0.04
CA ALA A 227 -0.65 -8.23 0.64
C ALA A 227 -0.88 -8.35 2.15
N MET A 228 -0.57 -9.53 2.68
CA MET A 228 -0.61 -9.85 4.11
C MET A 228 0.66 -10.60 4.49
N MET A 229 1.01 -10.59 5.77
CA MET A 229 2.25 -11.19 6.27
C MET A 229 2.01 -12.00 7.54
N GLY A 230 2.66 -13.15 7.62
CA GLY A 230 2.74 -13.96 8.84
C GLY A 230 4.19 -14.35 9.14
N THR A 231 4.54 -14.42 10.43
CA THR A 231 5.85 -14.86 10.91
C THR A 231 5.71 -15.91 11.99
N GLY A 232 6.52 -16.96 11.94
CA GLY A 232 6.59 -18.01 12.96
C GLY A 232 8.03 -18.28 13.38
N GLU A 233 8.24 -18.60 14.66
CA GLU A 233 9.54 -19.01 15.20
C GLU A 233 9.44 -20.35 15.93
N ALA A 234 10.43 -21.22 15.75
CA ALA A 234 10.55 -22.47 16.48
C ALA A 234 12.01 -22.89 16.68
N GLU A 235 12.22 -23.93 17.49
CA GLU A 235 13.51 -24.47 17.90
C GLU A 235 13.36 -25.97 18.19
N GLY A 236 14.48 -26.71 18.20
CA GLY A 236 14.48 -28.18 18.29
C GLY A 236 14.45 -28.88 16.93
N GLU A 237 14.15 -30.18 16.94
CA GLU A 237 14.25 -31.05 15.76
C GLU A 237 13.17 -30.71 14.70
N ASP A 238 11.89 -30.58 15.08
CA ASP A 238 10.79 -30.25 14.16
C ASP A 238 10.63 -28.73 13.90
N ARG A 239 11.71 -27.94 14.06
CA ARG A 239 11.62 -26.46 14.02
C ARG A 239 11.17 -25.92 12.66
N ALA A 240 11.44 -26.64 11.56
CA ALA A 240 11.02 -26.25 10.22
C ALA A 240 9.50 -26.26 10.07
N GLN A 241 8.89 -27.43 10.31
CA GLN A 241 7.44 -27.58 10.30
C GLN A 241 6.77 -26.62 11.29
N GLN A 242 7.23 -26.57 12.55
CA GLN A 242 6.61 -25.73 13.57
C GLN A 242 6.72 -24.22 13.26
N ALA A 243 7.82 -23.75 12.66
CA ALA A 243 7.95 -22.34 12.29
C ALA A 243 7.04 -22.00 11.10
N ALA A 244 6.92 -22.89 10.10
CA ALA A 244 6.01 -22.72 8.99
C ALA A 244 4.53 -22.72 9.43
N GLU A 245 4.12 -23.67 10.27
CA GLU A 245 2.77 -23.73 10.83
C GLU A 245 2.41 -22.47 11.64
N LYS A 246 3.34 -21.97 12.47
CA LYS A 246 3.15 -20.71 13.22
C LYS A 246 3.10 -19.48 12.31
N ALA A 247 3.80 -19.49 11.18
CA ALA A 247 3.75 -18.40 10.21
C ALA A 247 2.38 -18.34 9.51
N ILE A 248 1.84 -19.51 9.15
CA ILE A 248 0.52 -19.66 8.51
C ILE A 248 -0.61 -19.30 9.49
N ALA A 249 -0.54 -19.80 10.73
CA ALA A 249 -1.52 -19.53 11.79
C ALA A 249 -1.35 -18.16 12.48
N ASN A 250 -0.48 -17.29 11.98
CA ASN A 250 -0.23 -15.98 12.57
C ASN A 250 -1.47 -15.08 12.42
N PRO A 251 -1.98 -14.41 13.49
CA PRO A 251 -3.17 -13.55 13.41
C PRO A 251 -3.11 -12.39 12.40
N LEU A 252 -1.93 -12.05 11.86
CA LEU A 252 -1.73 -11.04 10.82
C LEU A 252 -1.94 -11.58 9.39
N LEU A 253 -2.03 -12.90 9.26
CA LEU A 253 -2.28 -13.65 8.04
C LEU A 253 -3.65 -14.34 8.18
N ASP A 254 -4.51 -14.20 7.17
CA ASP A 254 -5.81 -14.86 7.17
C ASP A 254 -5.72 -16.12 6.29
N GLU A 255 -6.03 -17.29 6.84
CA GLU A 255 -5.98 -18.57 6.12
C GLU A 255 -6.86 -18.56 4.86
N ILE A 256 -8.00 -17.86 4.88
CA ILE A 256 -8.88 -17.72 3.71
C ILE A 256 -8.17 -16.91 2.62
N SER A 257 -7.35 -15.95 3.01
CA SER A 257 -6.59 -15.09 2.10
C SER A 257 -5.37 -15.78 1.50
N LEU A 258 -4.76 -16.75 2.22
CA LEU A 258 -3.58 -17.49 1.74
C LEU A 258 -3.90 -18.35 0.51
N ASN A 259 -5.06 -19.03 0.54
CA ASN A 259 -5.56 -19.86 -0.57
C ASN A 259 -5.89 -19.06 -1.84
N GLY A 260 -5.99 -17.72 -1.76
CA GLY A 260 -6.28 -16.83 -2.89
C GLY A 260 -5.09 -15.97 -3.33
N ALA A 261 -3.90 -16.20 -2.77
CA ALA A 261 -2.70 -15.44 -3.08
C ALA A 261 -2.12 -15.87 -4.45
N LYS A 262 -1.80 -14.89 -5.30
CA LYS A 262 -1.21 -15.13 -6.63
C LYS A 262 0.32 -15.18 -6.62
N GLY A 263 0.94 -14.59 -5.60
CA GLY A 263 2.39 -14.59 -5.41
C GLY A 263 2.70 -14.70 -3.93
N VAL A 264 3.63 -15.58 -3.57
CA VAL A 264 4.00 -15.87 -2.18
C VAL A 264 5.51 -15.86 -2.05
N LEU A 265 6.01 -14.96 -1.20
CA LEU A 265 7.42 -14.85 -0.86
C LEU A 265 7.65 -15.48 0.51
N ILE A 266 8.57 -16.44 0.58
CA ILE A 266 8.92 -17.20 1.78
C ILE A 266 10.38 -16.88 2.13
N ASN A 267 10.62 -16.32 3.32
CA ASN A 267 11.94 -16.10 3.88
C ASN A 267 12.16 -17.02 5.07
N VAL A 268 13.15 -17.91 4.99
CA VAL A 268 13.57 -18.78 6.09
C VAL A 268 14.89 -18.26 6.68
N THR A 269 14.83 -17.71 7.90
CA THR A 269 16.00 -17.22 8.63
C THR A 269 16.46 -18.27 9.67
N GLY A 270 17.75 -18.60 9.68
CA GLY A 270 18.35 -19.53 10.65
C GLY A 270 19.85 -19.32 10.80
N GLY A 271 20.48 -20.04 11.73
CA GLY A 271 21.93 -20.02 11.90
C GLY A 271 22.68 -20.83 10.83
N HIS A 272 24.00 -20.99 11.01
CA HIS A 272 24.84 -21.86 10.16
C HIS A 272 24.49 -23.36 10.25
N ASP A 273 23.63 -23.71 11.20
CA ASP A 273 23.01 -25.03 11.38
C ASP A 273 21.71 -25.22 10.57
N LEU A 274 21.30 -24.25 9.75
CA LEU A 274 20.19 -24.38 8.81
C LEU A 274 20.54 -25.37 7.68
N THR A 275 19.72 -26.41 7.52
CA THR A 275 19.91 -27.42 6.46
C THR A 275 18.95 -27.23 5.28
N LEU A 276 19.32 -27.78 4.13
CA LEU A 276 18.46 -27.78 2.93
C LEU A 276 17.18 -28.62 3.10
N PHE A 277 17.20 -29.65 3.96
CA PHE A 277 16.01 -30.46 4.25
C PHE A 277 14.97 -29.65 5.01
N GLU A 278 15.38 -28.93 6.05
CA GLU A 278 14.49 -28.04 6.81
C GLU A 278 13.93 -26.89 5.96
N LEU A 279 14.73 -26.38 5.02
CA LEU A 279 14.31 -25.35 4.08
C LEU A 279 13.21 -25.85 3.13
N ASP A 280 13.38 -27.04 2.56
CA ASP A 280 12.38 -27.68 1.69
C ASP A 280 11.12 -28.08 2.47
N GLU A 281 11.27 -28.61 3.68
CA GLU A 281 10.16 -28.94 4.58
C GLU A 281 9.29 -27.72 4.90
N ALA A 282 9.90 -26.63 5.37
CA ALA A 282 9.18 -25.39 5.67
C ALA A 282 8.49 -24.80 4.42
N ALA A 283 9.13 -24.89 3.25
CA ALA A 283 8.54 -24.45 1.99
C ALA A 283 7.36 -25.32 1.54
N ASN A 284 7.44 -26.65 1.72
CA ASN A 284 6.37 -27.58 1.36
C ASN A 284 5.12 -27.40 2.26
N VAL A 285 5.30 -27.18 3.57
CA VAL A 285 4.19 -26.90 4.51
C VAL A 285 3.39 -25.65 4.09
N ILE A 286 4.06 -24.63 3.56
CA ILE A 286 3.39 -23.42 3.03
C ILE A 286 2.79 -23.69 1.64
N ARG A 287 3.49 -24.44 0.78
CA ARG A 287 3.01 -24.83 -0.56
C ARG A 287 1.68 -25.59 -0.51
N ASP A 288 1.47 -26.43 0.51
CA ASP A 288 0.22 -27.17 0.72
C ASP A 288 -0.97 -26.30 1.18
N LYS A 289 -0.77 -25.00 1.42
CA LYS A 289 -1.79 -24.04 1.91
C LYS A 289 -2.03 -22.84 1.00
N VAL A 290 -1.33 -22.76 -0.13
CA VAL A 290 -1.47 -21.69 -1.14
C VAL A 290 -2.13 -22.24 -2.40
N ASP A 291 -2.55 -21.37 -3.31
CA ASP A 291 -3.09 -21.78 -4.61
C ASP A 291 -2.02 -22.54 -5.43
N SER A 292 -2.42 -23.58 -6.16
CA SER A 292 -1.49 -24.38 -6.98
C SER A 292 -0.88 -23.60 -8.15
N ASP A 293 -1.55 -22.54 -8.61
CA ASP A 293 -1.08 -21.65 -9.67
C ASP A 293 -0.35 -20.40 -9.12
N ALA A 294 -0.12 -20.32 -7.80
CA ALA A 294 0.60 -19.22 -7.18
C ALA A 294 2.10 -19.22 -7.53
N ASN A 295 2.66 -18.05 -7.82
CA ASN A 295 4.10 -17.88 -7.98
C ASN A 295 4.79 -17.87 -6.61
N ILE A 296 5.40 -18.99 -6.22
CA ILE A 296 6.08 -19.15 -4.93
C ILE A 296 7.58 -18.94 -5.10
N ILE A 297 8.13 -17.96 -4.38
CA ILE A 297 9.58 -17.72 -4.31
C ILE A 297 10.05 -18.02 -2.88
N VAL A 298 11.06 -18.90 -2.78
CA VAL A 298 11.68 -19.32 -1.51
C VAL A 298 13.10 -18.79 -1.46
N GLY A 299 13.40 -18.01 -0.43
CA GLY A 299 14.76 -17.60 -0.10
C GLY A 299 15.08 -17.90 1.35
N SER A 300 16.37 -17.81 1.67
CA SER A 300 16.88 -18.05 3.01
C SER A 300 17.80 -16.93 3.46
N THR A 301 17.88 -16.68 4.75
CA THR A 301 18.80 -15.70 5.34
C THR A 301 19.61 -16.35 6.46
N LEU A 302 20.92 -16.15 6.49
CA LEU A 302 21.74 -16.58 7.63
C LEU A 302 21.81 -15.47 8.69
N ASP A 303 21.56 -15.84 9.94
CA ASP A 303 21.65 -14.95 11.10
C ASP A 303 22.34 -15.69 12.26
N GLU A 304 23.54 -15.25 12.65
CA GLU A 304 24.33 -15.90 13.71
C GLU A 304 23.59 -15.92 15.06
N GLY A 305 22.70 -14.95 15.31
CA GLY A 305 21.86 -14.90 16.52
C GLY A 305 20.73 -15.94 16.55
N MET A 306 20.53 -16.69 15.47
CA MET A 306 19.48 -17.69 15.30
C MET A 306 19.99 -19.14 15.37
N SER A 307 21.23 -19.40 15.83
CA SER A 307 21.72 -20.79 16.01
C SER A 307 20.75 -21.63 16.86
N GLY A 308 20.36 -22.81 16.37
CA GLY A 308 19.38 -23.69 17.03
C GLY A 308 17.91 -23.28 16.83
N ARG A 309 17.63 -22.12 16.23
CA ARG A 309 16.29 -21.54 16.04
C ARG A 309 16.01 -21.30 14.56
N MET A 310 14.74 -21.33 14.17
CA MET A 310 14.31 -20.99 12.82
C MET A 310 13.17 -19.97 12.88
N ARG A 311 13.24 -18.95 12.01
CA ARG A 311 12.13 -18.05 11.72
C ARG A 311 11.68 -18.26 10.28
N VAL A 312 10.39 -18.46 10.07
CA VAL A 312 9.77 -18.49 8.75
C VAL A 312 8.87 -17.26 8.62
N SER A 313 9.05 -16.48 7.56
CA SER A 313 8.25 -15.30 7.25
C SER A 313 7.60 -15.49 5.89
N VAL A 314 6.29 -15.29 5.81
CA VAL A 314 5.48 -15.48 4.59
C VAL A 314 4.81 -14.16 4.24
N VAL A 315 5.03 -13.66 3.03
CA VAL A 315 4.35 -12.51 2.45
C VAL A 315 3.50 -12.99 1.28
N ALA A 316 2.18 -12.93 1.46
CA ALA A 316 1.21 -13.35 0.45
C ALA A 316 0.62 -12.12 -0.26
N THR A 317 0.59 -12.15 -1.60
CA THR A 317 0.24 -11.01 -2.47
C THR A 317 -0.88 -11.38 -3.47
N GLY A 318 -1.61 -10.40 -4.00
CA GLY A 318 -2.67 -10.63 -5.01
C GLY A 318 -4.05 -11.05 -4.45
N ILE A 319 -4.16 -11.08 -3.13
CA ILE A 319 -5.25 -11.66 -2.32
C ILE A 319 -6.66 -11.17 -2.71
N ASP A 320 -6.79 -9.91 -3.13
CA ASP A 320 -8.10 -9.25 -3.32
C ASP A 320 -8.61 -9.28 -4.78
N THR A 321 -7.88 -9.95 -5.69
CA THR A 321 -8.26 -9.98 -7.13
C THR A 321 -9.52 -10.79 -7.44
N VAL A 322 -10.02 -11.60 -6.50
CA VAL A 322 -11.19 -12.48 -6.69
C VAL A 322 -12.53 -11.76 -6.44
N LYS A 323 -12.56 -10.64 -5.71
CA LYS A 323 -13.81 -9.92 -5.36
C LYS A 323 -14.23 -8.82 -6.35
N LYS A 324 -13.47 -8.57 -7.42
CA LYS A 324 -13.78 -7.58 -8.47
C LYS A 324 -13.97 -8.16 -9.88
N SER A 325 -14.17 -9.48 -10.00
CA SER A 325 -14.47 -10.20 -11.25
C SER A 325 -15.91 -9.98 -11.77
N GLY A 326 -16.40 -8.74 -11.70
CA GLY A 326 -17.72 -8.33 -12.20
C GLY A 326 -17.71 -7.06 -13.05
N GLU A 327 -16.58 -6.36 -13.15
CA GLU A 327 -16.45 -5.14 -13.95
C GLU A 327 -15.19 -5.22 -14.80
N GLU A 328 -15.33 -5.72 -16.03
CA GLU A 328 -14.25 -5.66 -17.03
C GLU A 328 -13.90 -4.18 -17.28
N PRO A 329 -12.61 -3.78 -17.21
CA PRO A 329 -12.24 -2.42 -17.55
C PRO A 329 -12.49 -2.19 -19.04
N GLY A 330 -13.57 -1.49 -19.36
CA GLY A 330 -13.94 -1.17 -20.74
C GLY A 330 -12.76 -0.53 -21.50
N PRO A 331 -12.58 -0.85 -22.79
CA PRO A 331 -11.36 -0.52 -23.52
C PRO A 331 -11.05 0.98 -23.47
N ARG A 332 -9.90 1.33 -22.87
CA ARG A 332 -9.44 2.71 -22.69
C ARG A 332 -9.39 3.42 -24.05
N ARG A 333 -10.28 4.39 -24.25
CA ARG A 333 -10.31 5.27 -25.42
C ARG A 333 -8.97 6.02 -25.53
N ARG A 334 -8.36 6.03 -26.71
CA ARG A 334 -7.12 6.78 -26.95
C ARG A 334 -7.43 8.27 -27.06
N MET A 335 -6.59 9.11 -26.45
CA MET A 335 -6.68 10.59 -26.49
C MET A 335 -6.28 11.18 -27.86
N ALA A 336 -6.88 10.67 -28.94
CA ALA A 336 -6.65 11.11 -30.31
C ALA A 336 -7.91 11.10 -31.20
N GLU A 337 -9.07 10.68 -30.67
CA GLU A 337 -10.36 10.79 -31.39
C GLU A 337 -11.06 12.12 -31.06
N PRO A 338 -11.65 12.82 -32.05
CA PRO A 338 -12.45 14.01 -31.80
C PRO A 338 -13.73 13.72 -31.00
N LEU A 339 -14.14 14.62 -30.12
CA LEU A 339 -15.45 14.53 -29.48
C LEU A 339 -16.57 14.65 -30.52
N ALA A 340 -17.27 13.56 -30.79
CA ALA A 340 -18.58 13.62 -31.41
C ALA A 340 -19.56 14.27 -30.42
N ALA A 341 -20.20 15.37 -30.82
CA ALA A 341 -21.17 16.07 -29.98
C ALA A 341 -22.35 15.14 -29.62
N PRO A 342 -22.88 15.21 -28.37
CA PRO A 342 -24.08 14.46 -28.00
C PRO A 342 -25.25 14.84 -28.93
N ARG A 343 -25.86 13.84 -29.56
CA ARG A 343 -27.20 14.01 -30.13
C ARG A 343 -28.19 14.05 -28.97
N GLU A 344 -29.03 15.07 -28.92
CA GLU A 344 -30.22 15.06 -28.06
C GLU A 344 -31.14 13.94 -28.54
N GLU A 345 -31.28 12.88 -27.73
CA GLU A 345 -32.33 11.90 -27.92
C GLU A 345 -33.64 12.48 -27.39
N ALA A 346 -34.59 12.70 -28.31
CA ALA A 346 -35.90 13.23 -27.96
C ALA A 346 -36.68 12.24 -27.06
N PRO A 347 -37.42 12.71 -26.03
CA PRO A 347 -38.17 11.83 -25.15
C PRO A 347 -39.24 11.04 -25.92
N GLN A 348 -39.13 9.71 -25.93
CA GLN A 348 -40.16 8.84 -26.46
C GLN A 348 -41.36 8.82 -25.51
N GLN A 349 -42.52 9.23 -26.01
CA GLN A 349 -43.79 9.13 -25.27
C GLN A 349 -44.27 7.67 -25.25
N PRO A 350 -44.62 7.10 -24.08
CA PRO A 350 -45.26 5.80 -24.03
C PRO A 350 -46.71 5.91 -24.53
N GLN A 351 -47.02 5.27 -25.66
CA GLN A 351 -48.39 5.07 -26.13
C GLN A 351 -48.98 3.81 -25.49
N GLY A 352 -50.19 3.89 -24.92
CA GLY A 352 -50.96 2.68 -24.62
C GLY A 352 -52.05 2.80 -23.55
N GLN A 353 -53.28 3.13 -23.99
CA GLN A 353 -54.58 2.58 -23.52
C GLN A 353 -54.90 2.61 -21.99
N GLY A 354 -56.07 3.05 -21.52
CA GLY A 354 -57.30 3.44 -22.22
C GLY A 354 -58.55 2.87 -21.56
N ARG A 355 -58.99 3.44 -20.43
CA ARG A 355 -60.32 3.36 -19.76
C ARG A 355 -60.20 4.13 -18.43
N GLY A 356 -61.06 5.08 -18.03
CA GLY A 356 -62.25 5.62 -18.68
C GLY A 356 -63.42 5.68 -17.71
N GLU A 357 -63.50 6.73 -16.89
CA GLU A 357 -64.73 7.13 -16.20
C GLU A 357 -64.71 8.64 -15.87
N VAL A 358 -65.89 9.24 -15.76
CA VAL A 358 -66.15 10.69 -15.95
C VAL A 358 -66.88 11.27 -14.73
N TYR A 359 -66.53 12.47 -14.26
CA TYR A 359 -67.50 13.38 -13.61
C TYR A 359 -67.12 14.89 -13.67
N ALA A 360 -67.94 15.64 -14.41
CA ALA A 360 -68.36 17.06 -14.35
C ALA A 360 -67.51 18.19 -13.68
N ALA A 361 -67.06 19.14 -14.52
CA ALA A 361 -67.31 20.60 -14.56
C ALA A 361 -67.30 21.52 -13.29
N GLU A 362 -66.33 22.46 -13.26
CA GLU A 362 -66.40 23.96 -13.21
C GLU A 362 -67.45 24.76 -12.37
N PRO A 363 -67.26 26.09 -12.06
CA PRO A 363 -66.09 26.99 -12.23
C PRO A 363 -65.72 27.94 -11.03
N GLN A 364 -64.58 28.64 -11.19
CA GLN A 364 -64.16 30.00 -10.74
C GLN A 364 -64.84 30.76 -9.56
N ARG A 365 -64.00 31.47 -8.77
CA ARG A 365 -64.18 32.92 -8.46
C ARG A 365 -62.93 33.63 -7.92
N ASP A 366 -62.74 34.87 -8.34
CA ASP A 366 -61.69 35.80 -7.88
C ASP A 366 -61.97 36.40 -6.48
N TRP A 367 -60.91 36.88 -5.80
CA TRP A 367 -60.79 38.32 -5.53
C TRP A 367 -59.40 38.75 -5.03
N ALA A 368 -59.16 40.05 -5.03
CA ALA A 368 -57.88 40.68 -4.67
C ALA A 368 -58.06 41.83 -3.65
N ALA A 369 -56.92 42.27 -3.10
CA ALA A 369 -56.58 43.63 -2.62
C ALA A 369 -56.53 43.92 -1.10
N SER A 370 -55.55 44.79 -0.76
CA SER A 370 -55.24 45.48 0.51
C SER A 370 -54.70 44.63 1.69
N GLY A 371 -53.73 45.09 2.52
CA GLY A 371 -52.81 46.24 2.42
C GLY A 371 -52.47 46.89 3.79
N ARG A 372 -51.17 47.14 4.08
CA ARG A 372 -50.61 47.86 5.28
C ARG A 372 -50.81 47.12 6.63
N SER A 373 -50.09 47.36 7.75
CA SER A 373 -48.78 47.98 8.08
C SER A 373 -48.39 47.54 9.51
N GLU A 374 -47.11 47.70 9.88
CA GLU A 374 -46.55 47.87 11.25
C GLU A 374 -46.59 46.75 12.33
N SER A 375 -45.38 46.38 12.76
CA SER A 375 -44.82 46.53 14.13
C SER A 375 -45.59 46.07 15.38
N PHE A 376 -44.93 45.23 16.19
CA PHE A 376 -45.28 45.02 17.61
C PHE A 376 -44.05 45.14 18.53
N HIS A 377 -44.26 45.76 19.69
CA HIS A 377 -43.31 45.93 20.80
C HIS A 377 -43.78 45.13 22.04
N ASP A 378 -42.82 44.84 22.92
CA ASP A 378 -42.91 44.49 24.36
C ASP A 378 -44.21 43.97 24.98
N ARG A 379 -44.09 42.87 25.77
CA ARG A 379 -44.31 42.99 27.22
C ARG A 379 -43.73 41.86 28.10
N GLU A 380 -43.50 42.25 29.35
CA GLU A 380 -42.93 41.49 30.47
C GLU A 380 -43.81 40.32 30.96
N THR A 381 -43.18 39.34 31.63
CA THR A 381 -43.85 38.56 32.70
C THR A 381 -42.92 38.35 33.91
N GLN A 382 -43.49 38.50 35.10
CA GLN A 382 -42.82 38.49 36.40
C GLN A 382 -42.67 37.08 36.98
N ARG A 383 -41.66 36.84 37.83
CA ARG A 383 -41.75 35.88 38.96
C ARG A 383 -40.95 36.36 40.18
N ARG A 384 -41.57 36.26 41.35
CA ARG A 384 -41.00 36.58 42.68
C ARG A 384 -40.18 35.43 43.26
N VAL A 385 -39.17 35.77 44.05
CA VAL A 385 -38.77 35.06 45.29
C VAL A 385 -38.35 36.13 46.31
N ASP A 386 -38.69 35.95 47.60
CA ASP A 386 -38.46 36.90 48.69
C ASP A 386 -37.05 36.77 49.34
N PRO A 387 -36.57 37.78 50.11
CA PRO A 387 -35.16 37.92 50.52
C PRO A 387 -34.88 37.54 51.99
N GLN A 388 -33.59 37.34 52.34
CA GLN A 388 -33.09 37.62 53.68
C GLN A 388 -31.55 37.71 53.81
N THR A 389 -31.12 38.62 54.72
CA THR A 389 -29.87 38.60 55.52
C THR A 389 -28.63 39.40 55.04
N GLU A 390 -28.53 40.60 55.63
CA GLU A 390 -27.36 41.28 56.25
C GLU A 390 -26.18 41.86 55.44
N MET A 391 -25.69 42.99 55.96
CA MET A 391 -24.48 43.71 55.53
C MET A 391 -23.37 43.52 56.58
N THR A 392 -22.13 43.51 56.15
CA THR A 392 -20.99 44.04 56.91
C THR A 392 -19.98 44.66 55.95
N GLU A 393 -19.45 45.83 56.32
CA GLU A 393 -18.38 46.53 55.62
C GLU A 393 -17.00 45.93 55.96
N ASP A 394 -16.04 46.09 55.04
CA ASP A 394 -14.67 46.60 55.28
C ASP A 394 -13.52 45.93 54.48
N ASP A 395 -12.56 46.81 54.16
CA ASP A 395 -11.13 46.64 53.90
C ASP A 395 -10.55 46.26 52.50
N ASP A 396 -9.95 47.30 51.90
CA ASP A 396 -8.68 47.44 51.14
C ASP A 396 -8.15 46.34 50.17
N GLY A 397 -7.45 46.77 49.10
CA GLY A 397 -6.69 45.86 48.22
C GLY A 397 -6.62 46.17 46.71
N GLY A 398 -6.28 47.41 46.35
CA GLY A 398 -5.95 47.93 44.99
C GLY A 398 -5.93 47.02 43.74
N LEU A 399 -6.67 47.44 42.71
CA LEU A 399 -6.49 47.05 41.30
C LEU A 399 -6.41 48.31 40.40
N PRO A 400 -5.49 48.39 39.41
CA PRO A 400 -5.32 49.56 38.55
C PRO A 400 -6.35 49.63 37.41
N ALA A 401 -6.72 50.85 37.00
CA ALA A 401 -7.68 51.08 35.93
C ALA A 401 -7.09 50.85 34.52
N PRO A 402 -7.86 50.30 33.55
CA PRO A 402 -7.43 50.17 32.17
C PRO A 402 -7.44 51.54 31.46
N ALA A 403 -6.26 52.12 31.25
CA ALA A 403 -6.09 53.32 30.45
C ALA A 403 -6.07 53.01 28.95
N TYR A 404 -7.25 53.03 28.30
CA TYR A 404 -7.35 53.10 26.84
C TYR A 404 -8.03 54.41 26.41
N ARG A 405 -7.26 55.29 25.78
CA ARG A 405 -7.75 56.44 25.02
C ARG A 405 -7.44 56.18 23.54
N PRO A 406 -8.42 56.21 22.63
CA PRO A 406 -8.13 56.19 21.20
C PRO A 406 -7.56 57.55 20.76
N GLU A 407 -6.39 57.55 20.12
CA GLU A 407 -5.86 58.71 19.40
C GLU A 407 -6.51 58.83 18.00
N PRO A 408 -6.61 60.06 17.45
CA PRO A 408 -7.19 60.29 16.12
C PRO A 408 -6.25 59.83 14.98
N ALA A 409 -6.85 59.38 13.88
CA ALA A 409 -6.14 58.82 12.74
C ALA A 409 -5.19 59.82 12.03
N GLN A 410 -4.03 59.33 11.63
CA GLN A 410 -3.09 60.04 10.75
C GLN A 410 -3.54 59.95 9.27
N PRO A 411 -3.22 60.95 8.42
CA PRO A 411 -3.65 60.98 7.02
C PRO A 411 -2.93 59.93 6.16
N ALA A 412 -3.63 59.45 5.13
CA ALA A 412 -3.21 58.32 4.31
C ALA A 412 -1.93 58.58 3.49
N ALA A 413 -1.03 57.59 3.49
CA ALA A 413 0.07 57.48 2.54
C ALA A 413 -0.35 56.73 1.24
N GLU A 414 0.46 56.91 0.21
CA GLU A 414 0.23 56.67 -1.23
C GLU A 414 -0.53 55.40 -1.66
N ALA A 415 -1.24 55.54 -2.80
CA ALA A 415 -2.00 54.45 -3.43
C ALA A 415 -1.10 53.36 -4.04
N PRO A 416 -1.49 52.07 -3.96
CA PRO A 416 -0.70 50.97 -4.53
C PRO A 416 -0.75 50.96 -6.06
N GLN A 417 0.41 50.74 -6.68
CA GLN A 417 0.53 50.55 -8.13
C GLN A 417 -0.22 49.27 -8.60
N PRO A 418 -0.76 49.25 -9.84
CA PRO A 418 -1.50 48.09 -10.35
C PRO A 418 -0.59 46.86 -10.47
N ARG A 419 -1.05 45.73 -9.90
CA ARG A 419 -0.38 44.43 -9.99
C ARG A 419 -0.29 44.00 -11.47
N ARG A 420 0.91 43.63 -11.92
CA ARG A 420 1.12 43.05 -13.26
C ARG A 420 0.47 41.67 -13.35
N ALA A 421 -0.12 41.35 -14.50
CA ALA A 421 -0.64 40.01 -14.78
C ALA A 421 0.50 38.98 -14.83
N ALA A 422 0.23 37.77 -14.34
CA ALA A 422 1.17 36.65 -14.41
C ALA A 422 1.43 36.26 -15.88
N GLY A 423 2.67 35.87 -16.20
CA GLY A 423 3.02 35.26 -17.49
C GLY A 423 4.15 35.89 -18.30
N TYR A 424 4.71 37.05 -17.89
CA TYR A 424 5.82 37.70 -18.61
C TYR A 424 7.12 37.70 -17.77
N PRO A 425 8.25 37.20 -18.30
CA PRO A 425 9.54 37.25 -17.62
C PRO A 425 10.01 38.72 -17.46
N SER A 426 10.81 38.97 -16.42
CA SER A 426 11.37 40.31 -16.18
C SER A 426 12.38 40.70 -17.27
N PRO A 427 12.63 42.00 -17.49
CA PRO A 427 13.67 42.46 -18.43
C PRO A 427 15.04 41.83 -18.16
N GLU A 428 15.44 41.70 -16.89
CA GLU A 428 16.69 41.02 -16.50
C GLU A 428 16.72 39.53 -16.88
N ALA A 429 15.58 38.83 -16.81
CA ALA A 429 15.51 37.42 -17.20
C ALA A 429 15.66 37.26 -18.72
N MET A 430 15.10 38.18 -19.51
CA MET A 430 15.29 38.23 -20.96
C MET A 430 16.75 38.49 -21.34
N GLU A 431 17.43 39.38 -20.62
CA GLU A 431 18.85 39.71 -20.87
C GLU A 431 19.77 38.51 -20.56
N ARG A 432 19.53 37.79 -19.45
CA ARG A 432 20.24 36.54 -19.12
C ARG A 432 20.01 35.44 -20.18
N LEU A 433 18.80 35.32 -20.71
CA LEU A 433 18.47 34.36 -21.77
C LEU A 433 19.23 34.68 -23.07
N GLN A 434 19.28 35.96 -23.47
CA GLN A 434 20.01 36.40 -24.66
C GLN A 434 21.52 36.13 -24.53
N ALA A 435 22.10 36.38 -23.35
CA ALA A 435 23.51 36.09 -23.07
C ALA A 435 23.85 34.59 -23.11
N ALA A 436 22.90 33.72 -22.75
CA ALA A 436 23.07 32.27 -22.84
C ALA A 436 23.02 31.77 -24.30
N VAL A 437 22.06 32.25 -25.10
CA VAL A 437 21.90 31.87 -26.51
C VAL A 437 23.11 32.26 -27.37
N GLN A 438 23.77 33.38 -27.05
CA GLN A 438 24.96 33.84 -27.79
C GLN A 438 26.27 33.07 -27.46
N LYS A 439 26.27 32.16 -26.48
CA LYS A 439 27.47 31.44 -26.02
C LYS A 439 27.55 29.96 -26.42
N ALA A 440 26.56 29.42 -27.14
CA ALA A 440 26.57 28.03 -27.60
C ALA A 440 27.35 27.87 -28.93
N PRO A 441 28.28 26.90 -29.05
CA PRO A 441 28.98 26.62 -30.30
C PRO A 441 28.05 25.91 -31.31
N SER A 442 28.16 26.30 -32.59
CA SER A 442 27.28 25.82 -33.66
C SER A 442 27.51 24.34 -34.01
N ALA A 443 26.50 23.49 -33.85
CA ALA A 443 26.54 22.12 -34.36
C ALA A 443 26.41 22.11 -35.90
N GLY A 444 27.51 21.79 -36.59
CA GLY A 444 27.59 21.80 -38.05
C GLY A 444 27.16 20.50 -38.73
N THR A 445 26.11 20.60 -39.55
CA THR A 445 25.88 19.97 -40.87
C THR A 445 26.37 18.56 -41.21
N SER A 446 25.45 17.82 -41.84
CA SER A 446 25.63 16.50 -42.44
C SER A 446 26.33 16.48 -43.81
N ALA A 447 27.13 15.43 -44.01
CA ALA A 447 27.51 14.80 -45.28
C ALA A 447 27.83 13.32 -44.96
N GLY A 448 27.58 12.30 -45.79
CA GLY A 448 27.30 12.30 -47.23
C GLY A 448 28.36 11.46 -47.95
N GLY A 449 28.21 10.13 -47.97
CA GLY A 449 29.21 9.21 -48.57
C GLY A 449 28.65 7.80 -48.79
N GLN A 450 28.90 7.22 -49.95
CA GLN A 450 28.26 5.99 -50.46
C GLN A 450 29.22 4.79 -50.48
N SER A 451 28.63 3.59 -50.38
CA SER A 451 28.96 2.33 -51.10
C SER A 451 30.41 2.04 -51.55
N ALA A 452 30.96 0.89 -51.13
CA ALA A 452 31.31 -0.22 -52.04
C ALA A 452 31.97 -1.43 -51.33
N ASN A 453 31.64 -2.64 -51.80
CA ASN A 453 32.41 -3.87 -51.62
C ASN A 453 33.28 -4.08 -52.88
N PRO A 454 34.50 -4.65 -52.79
CA PRO A 454 34.67 -6.02 -53.32
C PRO A 454 35.68 -6.89 -52.54
N GLY A 455 35.61 -8.22 -52.75
CA GLY A 455 36.47 -9.23 -52.08
C GLY A 455 37.60 -9.81 -52.95
N GLN A 456 37.87 -11.12 -52.75
CA GLN A 456 39.06 -11.90 -53.17
C GLN A 456 40.27 -11.71 -52.22
N GLY A 457 41.14 -12.69 -51.92
CA GLY A 457 41.25 -14.12 -52.28
C GLY A 457 42.66 -14.65 -51.90
N HIS A 458 42.94 -15.96 -52.03
CA HIS A 458 44.26 -16.63 -51.82
C HIS A 458 44.83 -16.67 -50.36
N GLU A 459 45.63 -17.65 -49.91
CA GLU A 459 45.85 -19.07 -50.28
C GLU A 459 46.52 -19.84 -49.10
N THR A 460 46.58 -21.18 -49.20
CA THR A 460 47.28 -22.14 -48.30
C THR A 460 48.83 -22.14 -48.50
N PRO A 461 49.72 -22.97 -47.86
CA PRO A 461 49.49 -24.19 -47.03
C PRO A 461 50.45 -24.50 -45.83
N ASN A 462 50.10 -25.51 -45.00
CA ASN A 462 50.76 -26.85 -44.91
C ASN A 462 50.90 -27.46 -43.48
N ALA A 463 50.69 -28.79 -43.38
CA ALA A 463 51.03 -29.79 -42.31
C ALA A 463 50.68 -29.48 -40.82
N GLY A 464 50.12 -30.38 -39.98
CA GLY A 464 49.70 -31.79 -40.03
C GLY A 464 49.65 -32.33 -38.57
N GLY A 465 49.01 -33.45 -38.18
CA GLY A 465 48.22 -34.49 -38.84
C GLY A 465 47.90 -35.67 -37.86
N SER A 466 47.15 -36.71 -38.29
CA SER A 466 46.71 -37.90 -37.50
C SER A 466 45.57 -37.66 -36.47
N ARG A 467 44.53 -38.49 -36.29
CA ARG A 467 43.73 -39.50 -37.03
C ARG A 467 42.99 -40.36 -35.98
N LEU A 468 41.65 -40.43 -36.05
CA LEU A 468 40.73 -41.55 -35.70
C LEU A 468 39.28 -40.95 -35.77
N GLY A 469 38.23 -41.55 -36.35
CA GLY A 469 38.11 -42.72 -37.22
C GLY A 469 36.64 -43.15 -37.41
N GLY A 470 36.07 -43.00 -38.62
CA GLY A 470 34.74 -43.53 -39.03
C GLY A 470 33.50 -42.76 -38.52
N GLY A 471 32.33 -42.81 -39.15
CA GLY A 471 31.96 -43.62 -40.34
C GLY A 471 30.44 -43.76 -40.58
N ILE A 472 29.77 -42.63 -40.82
CA ILE A 472 28.49 -42.38 -41.52
C ILE A 472 27.86 -43.54 -42.34
N ASN A 473 26.63 -43.96 -41.98
CA ASN A 473 25.45 -44.30 -42.82
C ASN A 473 24.35 -44.88 -41.90
N SER A 474 23.03 -44.76 -42.12
CA SER A 474 22.28 -44.45 -43.35
C SER A 474 21.00 -43.64 -43.04
N LEU A 475 20.59 -42.80 -43.99
CA LEU A 475 19.21 -42.32 -44.15
C LEU A 475 18.28 -43.45 -44.66
N ILE A 476 17.00 -43.10 -44.85
CA ILE A 476 15.97 -43.75 -45.69
C ILE A 476 15.01 -44.73 -44.99
N ASN A 477 13.71 -44.51 -45.27
CA ASN A 477 12.51 -45.30 -44.93
C ASN A 477 12.01 -45.37 -43.48
N ARG A 478 11.19 -44.37 -43.08
CA ARG A 478 9.77 -44.63 -42.72
C ARG A 478 8.90 -43.37 -42.65
N MET A 479 8.20 -43.09 -43.74
CA MET A 479 6.88 -42.46 -43.76
C MET A 479 5.98 -43.26 -44.73
N THR A 480 4.66 -43.04 -44.66
CA THR A 480 3.56 -43.62 -45.49
C THR A 480 2.99 -44.98 -45.06
N GLY A 481 1.65 -45.07 -45.01
CA GLY A 481 0.90 -46.29 -45.38
C GLY A 481 0.06 -47.03 -44.32
N HIS A 482 -1.22 -46.65 -44.16
CA HIS A 482 -2.34 -47.50 -43.67
C HIS A 482 -2.73 -48.59 -44.71
N PRO A 483 -3.71 -49.53 -44.49
CA PRO A 483 -4.40 -50.04 -43.28
C PRO A 483 -4.58 -51.61 -43.27
N GLU A 484 -5.58 -52.13 -42.49
CA GLU A 484 -6.43 -53.35 -42.72
C GLU A 484 -6.19 -54.71 -41.97
N GLN A 485 -7.19 -55.06 -41.14
CA GLN A 485 -7.99 -56.32 -40.99
C GLN A 485 -7.47 -57.72 -40.55
N GLY A 486 -8.36 -58.43 -39.80
CA GLY A 486 -8.42 -59.89 -39.56
C GLY A 486 -7.76 -60.36 -38.25
N GLY A 487 -8.40 -60.98 -37.24
CA GLY A 487 -9.27 -62.18 -37.24
C GLY A 487 -8.45 -63.38 -36.71
N GLU A 488 -8.85 -64.28 -35.79
CA GLU A 488 -10.13 -64.62 -35.13
C GLU A 488 -9.90 -65.36 -33.77
N ARG A 489 -10.90 -65.33 -32.86
CA ARG A 489 -11.43 -66.45 -31.97
C ARG A 489 -10.46 -67.28 -31.06
N ALA A 490 -10.86 -67.96 -29.97
CA ALA A 490 -12.03 -68.07 -29.05
C ALA A 490 -11.68 -69.16 -27.98
N ALA A 491 -12.34 -69.43 -26.82
CA ALA A 491 -13.23 -68.73 -25.87
C ALA A 491 -13.50 -69.69 -24.66
N HIS A 492 -14.37 -69.31 -23.69
CA HIS A 492 -14.87 -70.04 -22.47
C HIS A 492 -14.10 -69.75 -21.16
N GLY A 493 -14.75 -69.44 -20.04
CA GLY A 493 -16.18 -69.16 -19.70
C GLY A 493 -16.25 -68.28 -18.43
N GLN A 494 -17.36 -67.90 -17.79
CA GLN A 494 -18.79 -68.24 -17.84
C GLN A 494 -19.64 -67.01 -17.36
N ALA A 495 -20.98 -67.11 -17.44
CA ALA A 495 -21.99 -66.10 -17.06
C ALA A 495 -22.01 -65.73 -15.54
N ALA A 496 -22.77 -64.75 -15.01
CA ALA A 496 -23.88 -63.93 -15.51
C ALA A 496 -24.03 -62.56 -14.75
N ALA A 497 -25.03 -61.76 -15.12
CA ALA A 497 -25.24 -60.37 -14.68
C ALA A 497 -25.81 -60.16 -13.24
N ALA A 498 -25.43 -59.04 -12.60
CA ALA A 498 -26.26 -58.28 -11.65
C ALA A 498 -25.74 -56.85 -11.42
N ARG A 499 -26.64 -55.89 -11.15
CA ARG A 499 -26.34 -54.48 -10.82
C ARG A 499 -25.63 -54.33 -9.46
N ARG A 500 -24.66 -53.39 -9.36
CA ARG A 500 -24.22 -52.73 -8.11
C ARG A 500 -23.93 -51.25 -8.47
N GLN A 501 -24.71 -50.28 -8.01
CA GLN A 501 -24.80 -49.69 -6.66
C GLN A 501 -23.56 -48.85 -6.28
N ALA A 502 -23.80 -47.56 -6.08
CA ALA A 502 -22.84 -46.57 -5.59
C ALA A 502 -22.51 -46.79 -4.10
N PRO A 503 -21.33 -46.35 -3.62
CA PRO A 503 -20.94 -46.52 -2.22
C PRO A 503 -21.82 -45.70 -1.26
N PRO A 504 -22.04 -46.18 -0.03
CA PRO A 504 -22.92 -45.52 0.93
C PRO A 504 -22.28 -44.29 1.57
N VAL A 505 -23.05 -43.19 1.62
CA VAL A 505 -22.75 -41.99 2.38
C VAL A 505 -22.86 -42.30 3.88
N ARG A 506 -21.87 -41.90 4.69
CA ARG A 506 -22.01 -41.95 6.16
C ARG A 506 -22.98 -40.85 6.60
N ARG A 507 -24.03 -41.24 7.33
CA ARG A 507 -24.83 -40.29 8.12
C ARG A 507 -23.94 -39.61 9.14
N TYR A 508 -24.02 -38.29 9.22
CA TYR A 508 -23.84 -37.60 10.49
C TYR A 508 -25.14 -37.75 11.29
N GLU A 509 -25.01 -37.87 12.60
CA GLU A 509 -26.15 -37.93 13.53
C GLU A 509 -26.74 -36.51 13.69
N GLU A 510 -28.06 -36.44 13.83
CA GLU A 510 -28.79 -35.19 14.04
C GLU A 510 -28.61 -34.74 15.49
N GLU A 511 -28.04 -33.54 15.72
CA GLU A 511 -28.16 -32.88 17.02
C GLU A 511 -29.61 -32.38 17.21
N PRO A 512 -30.17 -32.47 18.43
CA PRO A 512 -31.57 -32.13 18.67
C PRO A 512 -31.83 -30.61 18.63
N ASP A 513 -32.97 -30.23 18.05
CA ASP A 513 -33.49 -28.86 18.08
C ASP A 513 -33.53 -28.30 19.52
N MET A 514 -32.82 -27.19 19.76
CA MET A 514 -32.95 -26.45 21.02
C MET A 514 -34.23 -25.62 21.03
N SER A 515 -34.87 -25.54 22.20
CA SER A 515 -36.17 -24.90 22.35
C SER A 515 -36.06 -23.36 22.47
N PRO A 516 -37.04 -22.59 21.98
CA PRO A 516 -36.98 -21.12 21.98
C PRO A 516 -37.15 -20.45 23.36
N GLU A 517 -36.92 -21.16 24.46
CA GLU A 517 -36.94 -20.61 25.83
C GLU A 517 -35.53 -20.48 26.46
N GLU A 518 -34.48 -21.01 25.82
CA GLU A 518 -33.10 -20.98 26.34
C GLU A 518 -32.32 -19.69 25.96
N GLU A 519 -32.92 -18.79 25.17
CA GLU A 519 -32.32 -17.52 24.74
C GLU A 519 -32.40 -16.40 25.81
N ARG A 520 -32.18 -16.74 27.08
CA ARG A 520 -32.08 -15.79 28.20
C ARG A 520 -30.65 -15.69 28.72
N ILE A 521 -29.90 -14.77 28.11
CA ILE A 521 -28.57 -14.35 28.57
C ILE A 521 -28.66 -13.85 30.01
N GLU A 522 -28.07 -14.59 30.95
CA GLU A 522 -27.94 -14.13 32.35
C GLU A 522 -26.93 -12.98 32.43
N ILE A 523 -27.39 -11.79 32.81
CA ILE A 523 -26.51 -10.65 33.09
C ILE A 523 -25.69 -10.95 34.36
N PRO A 524 -24.34 -10.95 34.29
CA PRO A 524 -23.48 -11.22 35.44
C PRO A 524 -23.78 -10.33 36.65
N ALA A 525 -23.74 -10.91 37.86
CA ALA A 525 -24.24 -10.27 39.08
C ALA A 525 -23.57 -8.93 39.44
N PHE A 526 -22.36 -8.64 38.94
CA PHE A 526 -21.67 -7.36 39.18
C PHE A 526 -22.29 -6.16 38.44
N LEU A 527 -23.04 -6.38 37.35
CA LEU A 527 -23.71 -5.32 36.59
C LEU A 527 -25.03 -4.82 37.22
N ARG A 528 -25.49 -5.44 38.32
CA ARG A 528 -26.78 -5.07 38.97
C ARG A 528 -26.71 -3.90 39.97
N ARG A 529 -25.58 -3.18 40.06
CA ARG A 529 -25.42 -2.03 40.98
C ARG A 529 -24.79 -0.80 40.33
N GLN A 530 -25.48 -0.22 39.34
CA GLN A 530 -25.36 1.21 39.01
C GLN A 530 -26.57 1.71 38.21
N ALA A 531 -27.79 1.44 38.73
CA ALA A 531 -29.04 2.01 38.22
C ALA A 531 -30.10 2.02 39.33
N ASN A 532 -30.00 3.00 40.23
CA ASN A 532 -31.06 3.54 41.09
C ASN A 532 -30.56 4.81 41.76
#